data_AF-A0ABD1CBM4-F1
#
_entry.id   AF-A0ABD1CBM4-F1
#
_cell.length_a   1.000
_cell.length_b   1.000
_cell.length_c   1.000
_cell.angle_alpha   90.00
_cell.angle_beta   90.00
_cell.angle_gamma   90.00
#
_symmetry.space_group_name_H-M   'P 1'
#
loop_
_entity.id
_entity.type
_entity.pdbx_description
1 polymer ?
#
loop_
_entity_poly.entity_id
_entity_poly.type
_entity_poly.pdbx_seq_one_letter_code
_entity_poly.pdbx_strand_id
1 'polypeptide(L)'
;MNEKFAVQILPYEKPIVDMVLIQLVYMEENLASTNKNEMLYIAHRMEEYTFHILDKEPKRGAGEKRLSAGELQFATDFYKSVESHFHQVAVRHMPRSCQNDENIRKVVPNLDSHVFVRAKENVAEFLISADHETINVAAGSVHMFKYRYVEPLVLEEFVELI
;
A
#
# COMPACT_ATOMS: atom_id res chain seq x y z
N MET A 1 37.48 3.83 6.45
CA MET A 1 38.23 5.04 6.86
C MET A 1 39.72 4.75 7.03
N ASN A 2 40.10 3.63 7.65
CA ASN A 2 41.49 3.31 7.99
C ASN A 2 42.43 3.15 6.77
N GLU A 3 41.99 2.49 5.69
CA GLU A 3 42.74 2.41 4.42
C GLU A 3 43.21 3.75 3.86
N LYS A 4 42.38 4.80 3.99
CA LYS A 4 42.62 6.10 3.35
C LYS A 4 43.72 6.91 4.06
N PHE A 5 44.03 6.56 5.31
CA PHE A 5 45.01 7.24 6.16
C PHE A 5 46.21 6.35 6.50
N ALA A 6 46.23 5.10 6.04
CA ALA A 6 47.34 4.18 6.25
C ALA A 6 48.45 4.44 5.22
N VAL A 7 49.68 4.67 5.70
CA VAL A 7 50.89 4.82 4.86
C VAL A 7 51.32 3.48 4.23
N GLN A 8 50.80 2.36 4.74
CA GLN A 8 51.03 1.01 4.23
C GLN A 8 49.70 0.30 3.93
N ILE A 9 49.72 -0.60 2.95
CA ILE A 9 48.57 -1.43 2.59
C ILE A 9 48.23 -2.33 3.79
N LEU A 10 46.99 -2.23 4.27
CA LEU A 10 46.49 -3.07 5.36
C LEU A 10 46.12 -4.48 4.85
N PRO A 11 46.02 -5.48 5.75
CA PRO A 11 45.66 -6.83 5.38
C PRO A 11 44.25 -6.89 4.78
N TYR A 12 44.10 -7.65 3.69
CA TYR A 12 42.81 -7.87 3.06
C TYR A 12 41.88 -8.68 3.97
N GLU A 13 40.78 -8.06 4.42
CA GLU A 13 39.75 -8.73 5.22
C GLU A 13 38.72 -9.45 4.34
N LYS A 14 39.15 -10.60 3.81
CA LYS A 14 38.30 -11.50 3.00
C LYS A 14 36.91 -11.77 3.56
N PRO A 15 36.72 -12.04 4.87
CA PRO A 15 35.40 -12.38 5.42
C PRO A 15 34.39 -11.23 5.32
N ILE A 16 34.86 -9.98 5.47
CA ILE A 16 34.00 -8.80 5.38
C ILE A 16 33.62 -8.54 3.94
N VAL A 17 34.59 -8.67 3.02
CA VAL A 17 34.36 -8.47 1.59
C VAL A 17 33.40 -9.53 1.04
N ASP A 18 33.58 -10.81 1.41
CA ASP A 18 32.68 -11.90 1.01
C ASP A 18 31.27 -11.70 1.60
N MET A 19 31.16 -11.28 2.87
CA MET A 19 29.86 -11.00 3.50
C MET A 19 29.12 -9.84 2.81
N VAL A 20 29.81 -8.75 2.49
CA VAL A 20 29.21 -7.58 1.82
C VAL A 20 28.83 -7.93 0.37
N LEU A 21 29.62 -8.73 -0.34
CA LEU A 21 29.27 -9.23 -1.68
C LEU A 21 28.01 -10.08 -1.66
N ILE A 22 27.91 -11.01 -0.70
CA ILE A 22 26.71 -11.84 -0.54
C ILE A 22 25.49 -10.97 -0.22
N GLN A 23 25.64 -9.96 0.64
CA GLN A 23 24.55 -9.03 0.97
C GLN A 23 24.12 -8.18 -0.24
N LEU A 24 25.05 -7.71 -1.07
CA LEU A 24 24.73 -6.95 -2.28
C LEU A 24 23.98 -7.79 -3.31
N VAL A 25 24.43 -9.03 -3.56
CA VAL A 25 23.75 -9.96 -4.49
C VAL A 25 22.32 -10.27 -4.01
N TYR A 26 22.16 -10.51 -2.70
CA TYR A 26 20.84 -10.77 -2.12
C TYR A 26 19.89 -9.57 -2.24
N MET A 27 20.40 -8.35 -2.07
CA MET A 27 19.60 -7.13 -2.25
C MET A 27 19.26 -6.86 -3.72
N GLU A 28 20.14 -7.18 -4.68
CA GLU A 28 19.86 -7.04 -6.11
C GLU A 28 18.76 -8.01 -6.60
N GLU A 29 18.80 -9.27 -6.15
CA GLU A 29 17.76 -10.25 -6.47
C GLU A 29 16.39 -9.85 -5.90
N ASN A 30 16.36 -9.34 -4.66
CA ASN A 30 15.13 -8.83 -4.04
C ASN A 30 14.57 -7.60 -4.79
N LEU A 31 15.42 -6.69 -5.27
CA LEU A 31 14.97 -5.54 -6.07
C LEU A 31 14.38 -5.97 -7.43
N ALA A 32 14.91 -7.03 -8.05
CA ALA A 32 14.46 -7.52 -9.35
C ALA A 32 13.08 -8.20 -9.31
N SER A 33 12.73 -8.90 -8.22
CA SER A 33 11.43 -9.58 -8.09
C SER A 33 10.28 -8.68 -7.64
N THR A 34 10.59 -7.51 -7.07
CA THR A 34 9.60 -6.67 -6.38
C THR A 34 8.73 -5.85 -7.35
N ASN A 35 9.32 -5.29 -8.42
CA ASN A 35 8.64 -4.27 -9.24
C ASN A 35 7.45 -4.80 -10.08
N LYS A 36 7.56 -6.02 -10.64
CA LYS A 36 6.50 -6.58 -11.50
C LYS A 36 5.27 -7.01 -10.70
N ASN A 37 5.50 -7.56 -9.51
CA ASN A 37 4.43 -8.04 -8.64
C ASN A 37 3.65 -6.88 -8.02
N GLU A 38 4.31 -5.76 -7.71
CA GLU A 38 3.66 -4.54 -7.23
C GLU A 38 2.70 -3.96 -8.26
N MET A 39 3.11 -3.82 -9.53
CA MET A 39 2.25 -3.29 -10.57
C MET A 39 1.02 -4.19 -10.82
N LEU A 40 1.20 -5.51 -10.82
CA LEU A 40 0.11 -6.48 -10.94
C LEU A 40 -0.87 -6.40 -9.75
N TYR A 41 -0.34 -6.23 -8.54
CA TYR A 41 -1.15 -6.08 -7.34
C TYR A 41 -1.97 -4.78 -7.38
N ILE A 42 -1.37 -3.67 -7.79
CA ILE A 42 -2.07 -2.38 -7.95
C ILE A 42 -3.17 -2.51 -8.99
N ALA A 43 -2.87 -3.09 -10.16
CA ALA A 43 -3.87 -3.31 -11.21
C ALA A 43 -5.06 -4.14 -10.72
N HIS A 44 -4.79 -5.26 -10.02
CA HIS A 44 -5.83 -6.10 -9.47
C HIS A 44 -6.72 -5.35 -8.46
N ARG A 45 -6.10 -4.58 -7.56
CA ARG A 45 -6.85 -3.75 -6.58
C ARG A 45 -7.65 -2.65 -7.27
N MET A 46 -7.13 -2.08 -8.35
CA MET A 46 -7.85 -1.09 -9.14
C MET A 46 -9.08 -1.69 -9.83
N GLU A 47 -8.99 -2.91 -10.35
CA GLU A 47 -10.13 -3.64 -10.93
C GLU A 47 -11.19 -3.99 -9.87
N GLU A 48 -10.76 -4.40 -8.67
CA GLU A 48 -11.67 -4.80 -7.59
C GLU A 48 -12.43 -3.60 -6.98
N TYR A 49 -11.75 -2.46 -6.79
CA TYR A 49 -12.30 -1.29 -6.08
C TYR A 49 -12.49 -0.05 -6.97
N THR A 50 -12.62 -0.21 -8.30
CA THR A 50 -12.66 0.91 -9.26
C THR A 50 -13.66 1.99 -8.85
N PHE A 51 -14.90 1.62 -8.52
CA PHE A 51 -15.95 2.56 -8.16
C PHE A 51 -15.65 3.32 -6.84
N HIS A 52 -15.09 2.62 -5.86
CA HIS A 52 -14.69 3.23 -4.59
C HIS A 52 -13.54 4.22 -4.77
N ILE A 53 -12.58 3.88 -5.62
CA ILE A 53 -11.42 4.70 -5.93
C ILE A 53 -11.86 5.97 -6.68
N LEU A 54 -12.66 5.83 -7.75
CA LEU A 54 -13.15 6.95 -8.56
C LEU A 54 -14.06 7.91 -7.78
N ASP A 55 -14.78 7.44 -6.76
CA ASP A 55 -15.58 8.30 -5.88
C ASP A 55 -14.73 9.07 -4.85
N LYS A 56 -13.57 8.51 -4.45
CA LYS A 56 -12.69 9.13 -3.45
C LYS A 56 -11.67 10.09 -4.05
N GLU A 57 -11.04 9.75 -5.16
CA GLU A 57 -10.00 10.58 -5.81
C GLU A 57 -10.41 12.04 -6.07
N PRO A 58 -11.62 12.37 -6.59
CA PRO A 58 -12.01 13.76 -6.82
C PRO A 58 -12.28 14.53 -5.51
N LYS A 59 -12.53 13.83 -4.39
CA LYS A 59 -12.76 14.45 -3.07
C LYS A 59 -11.45 14.77 -2.36
N ARG A 60 -10.32 14.24 -2.82
CA ARG A 60 -8.98 14.50 -2.24
C ARG A 60 -8.41 15.82 -2.77
N GLY A 61 -7.66 16.53 -1.94
CA GLY A 61 -6.94 17.73 -2.34
C GLY A 61 -5.86 17.44 -3.38
N ALA A 62 -5.41 18.45 -4.13
CA ALA A 62 -4.43 18.27 -5.21
C ALA A 62 -3.09 17.67 -4.76
N GLY A 63 -2.70 17.85 -3.49
CA GLY A 63 -1.49 17.27 -2.88
C GLY A 63 -1.69 15.91 -2.20
N GLU A 64 -2.92 15.39 -2.15
CA GLU A 64 -3.27 14.13 -1.48
C GLU A 64 -3.76 13.05 -2.46
N LYS A 65 -3.61 13.30 -3.76
CA LYS A 65 -3.97 12.34 -4.81
C LYS A 65 -3.05 11.12 -4.69
N ARG A 66 -3.66 9.94 -4.60
CA ARG A 66 -2.93 8.68 -4.42
C ARG A 66 -2.60 7.99 -5.75
N LEU A 67 -3.32 8.33 -6.82
CA LEU A 67 -3.13 7.74 -8.14
C LEU A 67 -2.27 8.61 -9.06
N SER A 68 -1.48 7.94 -9.88
CA SER A 68 -0.84 8.51 -11.06
C SER A 68 -1.87 8.91 -12.13
N ALA A 69 -1.51 9.84 -13.01
CA ALA A 69 -2.35 10.24 -14.13
C ALA A 69 -2.69 9.06 -15.07
N GLY A 70 -1.74 8.13 -15.28
CA GLY A 70 -1.96 6.95 -16.11
C GLY A 70 -2.93 5.94 -15.48
N GLU A 71 -2.83 5.76 -14.16
CA GLU A 71 -3.73 4.90 -13.38
C GLU A 71 -5.15 5.46 -13.36
N LEU A 72 -5.29 6.78 -13.20
CA LEU A 72 -6.60 7.42 -13.25
C LEU A 72 -7.26 7.20 -14.62
N GLN A 73 -6.50 7.35 -15.71
CA GLN A 73 -7.02 7.09 -17.05
C GLN A 73 -7.49 5.63 -17.19
N PHE A 74 -6.65 4.68 -16.80
CA PHE A 74 -7.00 3.25 -16.81
C PHE A 74 -8.27 2.95 -16.02
N ALA A 75 -8.39 3.47 -14.80
CA ALA A 75 -9.58 3.27 -13.96
C ALA A 75 -10.85 3.83 -14.62
N THR A 76 -10.77 5.01 -15.24
CA THR A 76 -11.93 5.61 -15.94
C THR A 76 -12.34 4.83 -17.19
N ASP A 77 -11.38 4.34 -17.96
CA ASP A 77 -11.64 3.58 -19.18
C ASP A 77 -12.18 2.19 -18.86
N PHE A 78 -11.63 1.54 -17.82
CA PHE A 78 -12.14 0.28 -17.30
C PHE A 78 -13.58 0.42 -16.82
N TYR A 79 -13.88 1.45 -16.01
CA TYR A 79 -15.23 1.72 -15.53
C TYR A 79 -16.24 1.88 -16.68
N LYS A 80 -15.92 2.69 -17.69
CA LYS A 80 -16.78 2.88 -18.87
C LYS A 80 -16.99 1.59 -19.65
N SER A 81 -15.95 0.77 -19.79
CA SER A 81 -16.03 -0.53 -20.47
C SER A 81 -17.00 -1.48 -19.76
N VAL A 82 -16.86 -1.60 -18.43
CA VAL A 82 -17.71 -2.44 -17.59
C VAL A 82 -19.15 -1.95 -17.62
N GLU A 83 -19.41 -0.65 -17.44
CA GLU A 83 -20.76 -0.08 -17.48
C GLU A 83 -21.43 -0.26 -18.85
N SER A 84 -20.69 -0.05 -19.95
CA SER A 84 -21.21 -0.30 -21.30
C SER A 84 -21.62 -1.77 -21.48
N HIS A 85 -20.79 -2.70 -21.01
CA HIS A 85 -21.08 -4.12 -21.07
C HIS A 85 -22.33 -4.49 -20.24
N PHE A 86 -22.40 -4.04 -18.99
CA PHE A 86 -23.57 -4.26 -18.13
C PHE A 86 -24.84 -3.65 -18.71
N HIS A 87 -24.74 -2.47 -19.33
CA HIS A 87 -25.88 -1.81 -19.95
C HIS A 87 -26.44 -2.61 -21.13
N GLN A 88 -25.56 -3.16 -21.97
CA GLN A 88 -25.94 -4.01 -23.09
C GLN A 88 -26.54 -5.34 -22.65
N VAL A 89 -26.03 -5.95 -21.58
CA VAL A 89 -26.48 -7.28 -21.15
C VAL A 89 -27.78 -7.20 -20.35
N ALA A 90 -27.85 -6.32 -19.35
CA ALA A 90 -28.90 -6.36 -18.33
C ALA A 90 -29.66 -5.04 -18.15
N VAL A 91 -28.97 -3.89 -18.01
CA VAL A 91 -29.61 -2.65 -17.55
C VAL A 91 -30.65 -2.13 -18.54
N ARG A 92 -30.43 -2.28 -19.86
CA ARG A 92 -31.41 -1.88 -20.89
C ARG A 92 -32.77 -2.57 -20.76
N HIS A 93 -32.81 -3.75 -20.14
CA HIS A 93 -34.01 -4.56 -19.96
C HIS A 93 -34.60 -4.41 -18.55
N MET A 94 -33.92 -3.73 -17.62
CA MET A 94 -34.42 -3.48 -16.27
C MET A 94 -35.42 -2.32 -16.23
N PRO A 95 -36.39 -2.33 -15.30
CA PRO A 95 -37.26 -1.19 -15.03
C PRO A 95 -36.46 0.05 -14.61
N ARG A 96 -36.92 1.24 -15.02
CA ARG A 96 -36.23 2.54 -14.83
C ARG A 96 -35.80 2.84 -13.39
N SER A 97 -36.53 2.32 -12.40
CA SER A 97 -36.22 2.50 -10.97
C SER A 97 -34.97 1.76 -10.51
N CYS A 98 -34.55 0.70 -11.20
CA CYS A 98 -33.42 -0.16 -10.81
C CYS A 98 -32.20 0.00 -11.73
N GLN A 99 -32.25 0.93 -12.69
CA GLN A 99 -31.18 1.10 -13.68
C GLN A 99 -29.94 1.80 -13.09
N ASN A 100 -30.11 2.63 -12.04
CA ASN A 100 -29.08 3.56 -11.56
C ASN A 100 -28.56 3.24 -10.13
N ASP A 101 -28.62 1.98 -9.68
CA ASP A 101 -28.11 1.62 -8.36
C ASP A 101 -26.58 1.44 -8.35
N GLU A 102 -25.86 2.55 -8.57
CA GLU A 102 -24.41 2.62 -8.48
C GLU A 102 -23.89 2.30 -7.07
N ASN A 103 -24.66 2.67 -6.03
CA ASN A 103 -24.30 2.42 -4.63
C ASN A 103 -24.35 0.94 -4.22
N ILE A 104 -25.22 0.14 -4.85
CA ILE A 104 -25.34 -1.29 -4.52
C ILE A 104 -24.16 -2.08 -5.09
N ARG A 105 -23.61 -1.63 -6.23
CA ARG A 105 -22.49 -2.29 -6.92
C ARG A 105 -21.11 -1.88 -6.38
N LYS A 106 -21.07 -0.92 -5.46
CA LYS A 106 -19.83 -0.40 -4.89
C LYS A 106 -19.18 -1.44 -3.97
N VAL A 107 -18.10 -2.05 -4.45
CA VAL A 107 -17.19 -2.83 -3.59
C VAL A 107 -16.29 -1.86 -2.82
N VAL A 108 -16.27 -1.98 -1.49
CA VAL A 108 -15.49 -1.11 -0.59
C VAL A 108 -14.42 -1.95 0.10
N PRO A 109 -13.17 -1.46 0.20
CA PRO A 109 -12.14 -2.13 0.98
C PRO A 109 -12.53 -2.24 2.45
N ASN A 110 -12.32 -3.42 3.05
CA ASN A 110 -12.60 -3.64 4.47
C ASN A 110 -11.49 -3.03 5.35
N LEU A 111 -11.75 -1.84 5.92
CA LEU A 111 -10.81 -1.14 6.80
C LEU A 111 -10.76 -1.72 8.23
N ASP A 112 -11.71 -2.56 8.62
CA ASP A 112 -11.74 -3.24 9.92
C ASP A 112 -10.91 -4.54 9.93
N SER A 113 -10.21 -4.84 8.82
CA SER A 113 -9.29 -5.97 8.76
C SER A 113 -8.15 -5.78 9.76
N HIS A 114 -7.84 -6.85 10.50
CA HIS A 114 -6.71 -6.87 11.42
C HIS A 114 -5.43 -7.07 10.63
N VAL A 115 -4.42 -6.24 10.90
CA VAL A 115 -3.11 -6.26 10.26
C VAL A 115 -2.03 -6.33 11.33
N PHE A 116 -0.92 -7.01 11.02
CA PHE A 116 0.27 -7.00 11.85
C PHE A 116 1.17 -5.84 11.47
N VAL A 117 1.72 -5.23 12.50
CA VAL A 117 2.26 -3.89 12.40
C VAL A 117 3.53 -3.84 13.24
N ARG A 118 4.66 -3.50 12.62
CA ARG A 118 5.95 -3.29 13.27
C ARG A 118 6.24 -1.80 13.37
N ALA A 119 6.49 -1.30 14.58
CA ALA A 119 6.84 0.10 14.77
C ALA A 119 8.32 0.35 14.52
N LYS A 120 8.64 1.38 13.72
CA LYS A 120 10.02 1.83 13.50
C LYS A 120 10.47 2.78 14.60
N GLU A 121 9.57 3.62 15.09
CA GLU A 121 9.81 4.61 16.14
C GLU A 121 9.00 4.33 17.40
N ASN A 122 9.42 4.91 18.52
CA ASN A 122 8.73 4.78 19.80
C ASN A 122 7.55 5.78 19.84
N VAL A 123 6.35 5.28 19.58
CA VAL A 123 5.12 6.08 19.63
C VAL A 123 4.46 5.82 20.98
N ALA A 124 4.59 6.81 21.87
CA ALA A 124 4.35 6.64 23.29
C ALA A 124 2.88 6.39 23.66
N GLU A 125 1.90 6.84 22.89
CA GLU A 125 0.48 6.61 23.20
C GLU A 125 -0.37 6.53 21.93
N PHE A 126 -0.95 5.35 21.65
CA PHE A 126 -1.88 5.16 20.54
C PHE A 126 -3.26 4.76 21.06
N LEU A 127 -4.31 5.51 20.69
CA LEU A 127 -5.69 5.24 21.06
C LEU A 127 -6.30 4.21 20.11
N ILE A 128 -6.53 2.99 20.58
CA ILE A 128 -7.27 1.99 19.81
C ILE A 128 -8.70 1.95 20.33
N SER A 129 -9.64 2.33 19.46
CA SER A 129 -11.08 2.40 19.73
C SER A 129 -11.53 3.45 20.75
N ALA A 130 -12.85 3.69 20.73
CA ALA A 130 -13.57 4.62 21.61
C ALA A 130 -13.50 4.25 23.11
N ASP A 131 -12.87 3.13 23.47
CA ASP A 131 -12.77 2.60 24.83
C ASP A 131 -11.45 2.97 25.55
N HIS A 132 -10.65 3.89 24.98
CA HIS A 132 -9.47 4.47 25.64
C HIS A 132 -8.41 3.45 26.11
N GLU A 133 -8.17 2.37 25.37
CA GLU A 133 -6.97 1.55 25.57
C GLU A 133 -5.80 2.23 24.85
N THR A 134 -4.94 2.90 25.62
CA THR A 134 -3.66 3.39 25.15
C THR A 134 -2.65 2.26 25.21
N ILE A 135 -2.16 1.83 24.05
CA ILE A 135 -1.06 0.86 23.98
C ILE A 135 0.22 1.63 23.67
N ASN A 136 1.24 1.43 24.51
CA ASN A 136 2.58 1.94 24.28
C ASN A 136 3.23 1.10 23.18
N VAL A 137 3.47 1.73 22.03
CA VAL A 137 4.10 1.07 20.89
C VAL A 137 5.61 1.33 20.96
N ALA A 138 6.34 0.34 21.47
CA ALA A 138 7.79 0.41 21.57
C ALA A 138 8.46 0.23 20.19
N ALA A 139 9.63 0.84 19.98
CA ALA A 139 10.38 0.64 18.74
C ALA A 139 10.72 -0.86 18.55
N GLY A 140 10.35 -1.41 17.40
CA GLY A 140 10.57 -2.82 17.05
C GLY A 140 9.54 -3.81 17.60
N SER A 141 8.52 -3.37 18.37
CA SER A 141 7.45 -4.27 18.78
C SER A 141 6.46 -4.51 17.63
N VAL A 142 5.90 -5.72 17.62
CA VAL A 142 4.86 -6.13 16.68
C VAL A 142 3.52 -6.10 17.39
N HIS A 143 2.56 -5.38 16.82
CA HIS A 143 1.20 -5.28 17.32
C HIS A 143 0.18 -5.65 16.25
N MET A 144 -0.99 -6.09 16.69
CA MET A 144 -2.11 -6.38 15.81
C MET A 144 -3.17 -5.30 15.99
N PHE A 145 -3.45 -4.55 14.93
CA PHE A 145 -4.44 -3.48 14.93
C PHE A 145 -5.38 -3.58 13.74
N LYS A 146 -6.55 -2.95 13.83
CA LYS A 146 -7.39 -2.74 12.65
C LYS A 146 -6.74 -1.69 11.74
N TYR A 147 -6.74 -1.95 10.44
CA TYR A 147 -6.10 -1.09 9.44
C TYR A 147 -6.60 0.36 9.52
N ARG A 148 -7.89 0.57 9.81
CA ARG A 148 -8.51 1.91 9.97
C ARG A 148 -7.75 2.84 10.92
N TYR A 149 -7.19 2.33 12.00
CA TYR A 149 -6.50 3.16 12.98
C TYR A 149 -5.05 3.44 12.56
N VAL A 150 -4.40 2.48 11.90
CA VAL A 150 -2.99 2.57 11.52
C VAL A 150 -2.74 3.19 10.14
N GLU A 151 -3.78 3.40 9.31
CA GLU A 151 -3.67 4.04 7.99
C GLU A 151 -2.79 5.31 7.97
N PRO A 152 -3.02 6.34 8.82
CA PRO A 152 -2.19 7.55 8.80
C PRO A 152 -0.74 7.29 9.20
N LEU A 153 -0.49 6.39 10.15
CA LEU A 153 0.85 6.06 10.63
C LEU A 153 1.68 5.31 9.58
N VAL A 154 1.01 4.50 8.75
CA VAL A 154 1.65 3.84 7.61
C VAL A 154 2.01 4.85 6.52
N LEU A 155 1.16 5.86 6.29
CA LEU A 155 1.43 6.93 5.32
C LEU A 155 2.58 7.85 5.75
N GLU A 156 2.73 8.08 7.05
CA GLU A 156 3.83 8.86 7.64
C GLU A 156 5.10 8.01 7.87
N GLU A 157 5.11 6.75 7.45
CA GLU A 157 6.23 5.78 7.57
C GLU A 157 6.70 5.44 9.00
N PHE A 158 5.97 5.87 10.04
CA PHE A 158 6.27 5.51 11.45
C PHE A 158 6.23 4.00 11.69
N VAL A 159 5.53 3.29 10.81
CA VAL A 159 5.06 1.93 11.04
C VAL A 159 5.09 1.13 9.73
N GLU A 160 5.49 -0.14 9.82
CA GLU A 160 5.61 -1.07 8.69
C GLU A 160 4.62 -2.23 8.84
N LEU A 161 3.98 -2.62 7.73
CA LEU A 161 3.11 -3.80 7.67
C LEU A 161 3.96 -5.05 7.44
N ILE A 162 3.63 -6.13 8.16
CA ILE A 162 4.31 -7.44 8.11
C ILE A 162 3.32 -8.58 7.84
#